data_AF-A0A2N5SPK1-F1
#
_entry.id   AF-A0A2N5SPK1-F1
#
_cell.length_a   1.000
_cell.length_b   1.000
_cell.length_c   1.000
_cell.angle_alpha   90.00
_cell.angle_beta   90.00
_cell.angle_gamma   90.00
#
_symmetry.space_group_name_H-M   'P 1'
#
loop_
_entity.id
_entity.type
_entity.pdbx_description
1 polymer ?
#
loop_
_entity_poly.entity_id
_entity_poly.type
_entity_poly.pdbx_seq_one_letter_code
_entity_poly.pdbx_strand_id
1 'polypeptide(L)'
;MKTKLGKVLHVCKTLQQLSLTPKKFFVAFLETSNIDLAIRRQYWGTLTGWDLTLDVLHAIRNLTYKSDPQNPLWRNFILDEA
;
A
#
# COMPACT_ATOMS: atom_id res chain seq x y z
N MET A 1 -18.88 -7.59 11.33
CA MET A 1 -18.71 -6.16 10.95
C MET A 1 -19.39 -5.89 9.62
N LYS A 2 -20.31 -4.91 9.53
CA LYS A 2 -21.26 -4.83 8.41
C LYS A 2 -20.91 -3.85 7.27
N THR A 3 -19.81 -3.10 7.28
CA THR A 3 -19.43 -2.19 6.16
C THR A 3 -17.94 -2.25 5.79
N LYS A 4 -17.61 -1.94 4.52
CA LYS A 4 -16.21 -1.81 4.04
C LYS A 4 -15.42 -0.80 4.88
N LEU A 5 -16.04 0.37 5.16
CA LEU A 5 -15.46 1.40 6.02
C LEU A 5 -15.15 0.88 7.43
N GLY A 6 -16.09 0.14 8.03
CA GLY A 6 -15.87 -0.46 9.36
C GLY A 6 -14.67 -1.40 9.38
N LYS A 7 -14.49 -2.22 8.33
CA LYS A 7 -13.33 -3.12 8.18
C LYS A 7 -12.01 -2.36 8.13
N VAL A 8 -11.94 -1.30 7.32
CA VAL A 8 -10.74 -0.47 7.20
C VAL A 8 -10.40 0.22 8.53
N LEU A 9 -11.39 0.85 9.17
CA LEU A 9 -11.18 1.54 10.45
C LEU A 9 -10.72 0.58 11.56
N HIS A 10 -11.27 -0.63 11.59
CA HIS A 10 -10.83 -1.65 12.54
C HIS A 10 -9.36 -2.04 12.33
N VAL A 11 -8.95 -2.30 11.08
CA VAL A 11 -7.54 -2.61 10.77
C VAL A 11 -6.62 -1.47 11.22
N CYS A 12 -6.98 -0.21 10.91
CA CYS A 12 -6.20 0.95 11.36
C CYS A 12 -6.10 1.02 12.89
N LYS A 13 -7.19 0.76 13.61
CA LYS A 13 -7.20 0.72 15.09
C LYS A 13 -6.31 -0.40 15.63
N THR A 14 -6.35 -1.58 15.02
CA THR A 14 -5.50 -2.72 15.41
C THR A 14 -4.02 -2.39 15.18
N LEU A 15 -3.66 -1.80 14.03
CA LEU A 15 -2.28 -1.35 13.78
C LEU A 15 -1.82 -0.34 14.82
N GLN A 16 -2.68 0.63 15.16
CA GLN A 16 -2.39 1.63 16.19
C GLN A 16 -2.14 1.00 17.58
N GLN A 17 -2.92 -0.01 17.96
CA GLN A 17 -2.73 -0.76 19.21
C GLN A 17 -1.39 -1.51 19.23
N LEU A 18 -0.88 -1.91 18.07
CA LEU A 18 0.44 -2.53 17.89
C LEU A 18 1.57 -1.50 17.72
N SER A 19 1.31 -0.21 17.92
CA SER A 19 2.26 0.89 17.67
C SER A 19 2.79 0.93 16.22
N LEU A 20 2.00 0.45 15.26
CA LEU A 20 2.30 0.48 13.83
C LEU A 20 1.42 1.49 13.11
N THR A 21 2.03 2.27 12.20
CA THR A 21 1.26 3.09 11.24
C THR A 21 0.94 2.27 10.00
N PRO A 22 -0.10 2.61 9.22
CA PRO A 22 -0.38 1.94 7.95
C PRO A 22 0.84 1.93 7.01
N LYS A 23 1.59 3.04 6.93
CA LYS A 23 2.82 3.12 6.13
C LYS A 23 3.89 2.13 6.60
N LYS A 24 4.18 2.08 7.91
CA LYS A 24 5.15 1.13 8.49
C LYS A 24 4.73 -0.31 8.26
N PHE A 25 3.43 -0.59 8.38
CA PHE A 25 2.88 -1.90 8.07
C PHE A 25 3.10 -2.27 6.61
N PHE A 26 2.78 -1.39 5.65
CA PHE A 26 2.97 -1.69 4.23
C PHE A 26 4.43 -1.96 3.87
N VAL A 27 5.36 -1.16 4.36
CA VAL A 27 6.81 -1.38 4.13
C VAL A 27 7.23 -2.74 4.69
N ALA A 28 6.95 -3.01 5.97
CA ALA A 28 7.28 -4.30 6.58
C ALA A 28 6.57 -5.47 5.88
N PHE A 29 5.31 -5.29 5.52
CA PHE A 29 4.53 -6.28 4.78
C PHE A 29 5.19 -6.57 3.44
N LEU A 30 5.66 -5.58 2.67
CA LEU A 30 6.21 -5.77 1.34
C LEU A 30 7.63 -6.35 1.33
N GLU A 31 8.47 -5.93 2.27
CA GLU A 31 9.92 -6.19 2.23
C GLU A 31 10.38 -7.37 3.09
N THR A 32 9.64 -7.75 4.14
CA THR A 32 10.10 -8.78 5.09
C THR A 32 10.12 -10.17 4.44
N SER A 33 11.25 -10.88 4.55
CA SER A 33 11.47 -12.23 3.99
C SER A 33 10.76 -13.39 4.74
N ASN A 34 9.71 -13.10 5.51
CA ASN A 34 8.94 -14.11 6.23
C ASN A 34 8.03 -14.91 5.27
N ILE A 35 8.00 -16.24 5.43
CA ILE A 35 7.28 -17.14 4.52
C ILE A 35 5.77 -16.88 4.48
N ASP A 36 5.13 -16.60 5.62
CA ASP A 36 3.70 -16.31 5.69
C ASP A 36 3.36 -15.02 4.95
N LEU A 37 4.26 -14.04 5.04
CA LEU A 37 4.08 -12.79 4.33
C LEU A 37 4.37 -12.96 2.84
N ALA A 38 5.38 -13.76 2.46
CA ALA A 38 5.68 -14.07 1.06
C ALA A 38 4.49 -14.74 0.35
N ILE A 39 3.84 -15.70 1.00
CA ILE A 39 2.61 -16.34 0.48
C ILE A 39 1.51 -15.30 0.24
N ARG A 40 1.34 -14.34 1.15
CA ARG A 40 0.34 -13.26 1.00
C ARG A 40 0.69 -12.26 -0.10
N ARG A 41 1.95 -12.22 -0.55
CA ARG A 41 2.43 -11.35 -1.63
C ARG A 41 2.65 -12.05 -2.96
N GLN A 42 2.49 -13.37 -3.00
CA GLN A 42 2.91 -14.21 -4.13
C GLN A 42 2.33 -13.78 -5.48
N TYR A 43 1.18 -13.10 -5.49
CA TYR A 43 0.51 -12.64 -6.71
C TYR A 43 0.75 -11.16 -7.07
N TRP A 44 1.47 -10.40 -6.25
CA TRP A 44 1.67 -8.96 -6.50
C TRP A 44 2.45 -8.68 -7.79
N GLY A 45 3.41 -9.54 -8.13
CA GLY A 45 4.22 -9.42 -9.34
C GLY A 45 3.83 -10.39 -10.46
N THR A 46 2.69 -11.06 -10.36
CA THR A 46 2.28 -12.07 -11.36
C THR A 46 1.16 -11.54 -12.25
N LEU A 47 1.07 -12.04 -13.48
CA LEU A 47 0.01 -11.67 -14.42
C LEU A 47 -1.39 -11.79 -13.83
N THR A 48 -1.64 -12.82 -12.99
CA THR A 48 -2.95 -13.08 -12.39
C THR A 48 -3.33 -12.06 -11.31
N GLY A 49 -2.37 -11.50 -10.57
CA GLY A 49 -2.63 -10.52 -9.51
C GLY A 49 -2.26 -9.08 -9.86
N TRP A 50 -1.73 -8.86 -11.07
CA TRP A 50 -1.23 -7.56 -11.49
C TRP A 50 -2.31 -6.48 -11.52
N ASP A 51 -3.52 -6.79 -12.00
CA ASP A 51 -4.61 -5.82 -12.07
C ASP A 51 -4.96 -5.21 -10.70
N LEU A 52 -5.03 -6.05 -9.66
CA LEU A 52 -5.29 -5.59 -8.28
C LEU A 52 -4.07 -4.87 -7.68
N THR A 53 -2.87 -5.22 -8.11
CA THR A 53 -1.65 -4.51 -7.70
C THR A 53 -1.63 -3.11 -8.33
N LEU A 54 -2.05 -2.99 -9.59
CA LEU A 54 -2.18 -1.74 -10.30
C LEU A 54 -3.22 -0.82 -9.63
N ASP A 55 -4.34 -1.37 -9.14
CA ASP A 55 -5.32 -0.62 -8.33
C ASP A 55 -4.69 -0.01 -7.06
N VAL A 56 -3.80 -0.74 -6.38
CA VAL A 56 -3.07 -0.24 -5.20
C VAL A 56 -2.12 0.88 -5.61
N LEU A 57 -1.34 0.70 -6.68
CA LEU A 57 -0.43 1.73 -7.19
C LEU A 57 -1.18 3.00 -7.60
N HIS A 58 -2.32 2.87 -8.29
CA HIS A 58 -3.18 3.99 -8.64
C HIS A 58 -3.80 4.67 -7.41
N ALA A 59 -4.21 3.91 -6.38
CA ALA A 59 -4.71 4.50 -5.14
C ALA A 59 -3.62 5.30 -4.41
N ILE A 60 -2.38 4.79 -4.35
CA ILE A 60 -1.23 5.50 -3.78
C ILE A 60 -0.96 6.76 -4.59
N ARG A 61 -0.82 6.65 -5.92
CA ARG A 61 -0.63 7.79 -6.83
C ARG A 61 -1.71 8.84 -6.63
N ASN A 62 -2.99 8.46 -6.62
CA ASN A 62 -4.08 9.41 -6.48
C ASN A 62 -4.06 10.13 -5.13
N LEU A 63 -3.63 9.44 -4.07
CA LEU A 63 -3.48 10.03 -2.75
C LEU A 63 -2.30 11.02 -2.69
N THR A 64 -1.17 10.71 -3.33
CA THR A 64 0.04 11.54 -3.29
C THR A 64 0.02 12.69 -4.30
N TYR A 65 -0.59 12.48 -5.47
CA TYR A 65 -0.66 13.42 -6.59
C TYR A 65 -1.80 14.44 -6.45
N LYS A 66 -2.98 14.05 -5.93
CA LYS A 66 -4.12 14.99 -5.77
C LYS A 66 -3.84 16.11 -4.76
N SER A 67 -2.86 15.93 -3.88
CA SER A 67 -2.52 16.95 -2.89
C SER A 67 -1.79 18.16 -3.49
N ASP A 68 -1.12 18.02 -4.64
CA ASP A 68 -0.53 19.11 -5.40
C ASP A 68 -0.01 18.57 -6.76
N PRO A 69 -0.56 18.99 -7.92
CA PRO A 69 -0.07 18.59 -9.24
C PRO A 69 1.40 18.96 -9.51
N GLN A 70 1.95 19.93 -8.77
CA GLN A 70 3.34 20.34 -8.84
C GLN A 70 4.21 19.69 -7.75
N ASN A 71 3.69 18.68 -7.03
CA ASN A 71 4.40 18.05 -5.93
C ASN A 71 5.78 17.54 -6.40
N PRO A 72 6.88 18.20 -5.99
CA PRO A 72 8.21 17.84 -6.47
C PRO A 72 8.63 16.46 -5.98
N LEU A 73 8.07 15.98 -4.86
CA LEU A 73 8.35 14.64 -4.34
C LEU A 73 7.81 13.56 -5.27
N TRP A 74 6.61 13.73 -5.81
CA TRP A 74 6.04 12.76 -6.76
C TRP A 74 6.78 12.79 -8.09
N ARG A 75 7.10 14.00 -8.59
CA ARG A 75 7.84 14.17 -9.85
C ARG A 75 9.23 13.55 -9.77
N ASN A 76 9.98 13.82 -8.70
CA ASN A 76 11.32 13.26 -8.52
C ASN A 76 11.25 11.74 -8.36
N PHE A 77 10.29 11.21 -7.60
CA PHE A 77 10.09 9.77 -7.46
C PHE A 77 9.88 9.06 -8.81
N ILE A 78 9.01 9.59 -9.68
CA ILE A 78 8.78 8.97 -10.99
C ILE A 78 9.99 9.09 -11.91
N LEU A 79 10.78 10.17 -11.80
CA LEU A 79 12.01 10.32 -12.58
C LEU A 79 13.11 9.35 -12.15
N ASP A 80 13.17 8.99 -10.86
CA ASP A 80 14.16 8.03 -10.34
C ASP A 80 13.82 6.57 -10.72
N GLU A 81 12.55 6.26 -11.01
CA GLU A 81 12.06 4.92 -11.38
C GLU A 81 11.97 4.67 -12.91
N ALA A 82 12.20 5.71 -13.73
CA ALA A 82 12.13 5.67 -15.21
C ALA A 82 13.45 5.28 -15.86
#